data_AF-A0A2E9MV25-F1
#
_entry.id   AF-A0A2E9MV25-F1
#
_cell.length_a   1.000
_cell.length_b   1.000
_cell.length_c   1.000
_cell.angle_alpha   90.00
_cell.angle_beta   90.00
_cell.angle_gamma   90.00
#
_symmetry.space_group_name_H-M   'P 1'
#
loop_
_entity.id
_entity.type
_entity.pdbx_description
1 polymer ?
#
loop_
_entity_poly.entity_id
_entity_poly.type
_entity_poly.pdbx_seq_one_letter_code
_entity_poly.pdbx_strand_id
1 'polypeptide(L)' 'MVFVEVRSRRELVYGSALDTVTVSKQGKLKRAAESFLQTRPRYRHFYCSFDVVGI' A
#
# COMPACT_ATOMS: atom_id res chain seq x y z
N MET A 1 -7.56 2.82 10.17
CA MET A 1 -6.12 2.82 9.86
C MET A 1 -5.95 2.72 8.36
N VAL A 2 -5.05 3.52 7.78
CA VAL A 2 -4.84 3.56 6.33
C VAL A 2 -3.40 3.21 6.04
N PHE A 3 -3.17 2.25 5.15
CA PHE A 3 -1.86 1.91 4.61
C PHE A 3 -1.77 2.43 3.18
N VAL A 4 -0.82 3.31 2.88
CA VAL A 4 -0.73 3.97 1.58
C VAL A 4 0.54 3.56 0.84
N GLU A 5 0.40 3.13 -0.41
CA GLU A 5 1.52 3.01 -1.35
C GLU A 5 1.56 4.24 -2.26
N VAL A 6 2.59 5.08 -2.10
CA VAL A 6 2.80 6.25 -2.96
C VAL A 6 3.75 5.89 -4.09
N ARG A 7 3.32 6.13 -5.33
CA ARG A 7 4.12 5.91 -6.54
C ARG A 7 4.20 7.21 -7.31
N SER A 8 5.40 7.54 -7.77
CA SER A 8 5.60 8.62 -8.72
C SER A 8 6.48 8.16 -9.88
N ARG A 9 6.18 8.67 -11.07
CA ARG A 9 7.01 8.49 -12.26
C ARG A 9 7.25 9.83 -12.92
N ARG A 10 8.52 10.09 -13.24
CA ARG A 10 8.92 11.27 -14.00
C ARG A 10 8.51 11.18 -15.47
N GLU A 11 8.43 9.97 -16.02
CA GLU A 11 8.08 9.72 -17.42
C GLU A 11 6.86 8.80 -17.51
N LEU A 12 5.83 9.29 -18.21
CA LEU A 12 4.54 8.61 -18.41
C LEU A 12 4.48 7.82 -19.73
N VAL A 13 5.57 7.81 -20.51
CA VAL A 13 5.64 7.20 -21.85
C VAL A 13 5.38 5.69 -21.83
N TYR A 14 5.67 5.02 -20.71
CA TYR A 14 5.54 3.57 -20.54
C TYR A 14 4.45 3.17 -19.52
N GLY A 15 3.46 4.04 -19.29
CA GLY A 15 2.37 3.82 -18.34
C GLY A 15 2.44 4.72 -17.11
N SER A 16 1.34 4.74 -16.37
CA SER A 16 1.15 5.58 -15.18
C SER A 16 1.87 5.02 -13.95
N ALA A 17 2.00 5.85 -12.91
CA ALA A 17 2.47 5.41 -11.61
C ALA A 17 1.61 4.28 -11.02
N LEU A 18 0.30 4.30 -11.30
CA LEU A 18 -0.67 3.30 -10.84
C LEU A 18 -0.48 1.94 -11.52
N ASP A 19 -0.10 1.93 -12.80
CA ASP A 19 0.18 0.70 -13.55
C ASP A 19 1.38 -0.07 -12.97
N THR A 20 2.20 0.59 -12.15
CA THR A 20 3.30 -0.07 -11.47
C THR A 20 2.87 -0.87 -10.24
N VAL A 21 1.63 -0.73 -9.75
CA VAL A 21 1.17 -1.43 -8.53
C VAL A 21 0.74 -2.86 -8.86
N THR A 22 1.73 -3.75 -8.89
CA THR A 22 1.54 -5.18 -9.13
C THR A 22 0.99 -5.92 -7.90
N VAL A 23 0.41 -7.10 -8.13
CA VAL A 23 -0.03 -8.02 -7.05
C VAL A 23 1.10 -8.31 -6.05
N SER A 24 2.34 -8.42 -6.54
CA SER A 24 3.51 -8.62 -5.68
C SER A 24 3.80 -7.45 -4.74
N LYS A 25 3.51 -6.21 -5.15
CA LYS A 25 3.64 -5.00 -4.31
C LYS A 25 2.51 -4.89 -3.30
N GLN A 26 1.27 -5.15 -3.74
CA GLN A 26 0.11 -5.24 -2.84
C GLN A 26 0.34 -6.28 -1.72
N GLY A 27 0.88 -7.46 -2.07
CA GLY A 27 1.21 -8.50 -1.10
C GLY A 27 2.29 -8.08 -0.09
N LYS A 28 3.26 -7.23 -0.48
CA LYS A 28 4.24 -6.67 0.47
C LYS A 28 3.57 -5.71 1.44
N LEU A 29 2.71 -4.81 0.95
CA LEU A 29 2.00 -3.85 1.79
C LEU A 29 1.06 -4.56 2.78
N LYS A 30 0.37 -5.62 2.33
CA LYS A 30 -0.47 -6.46 3.20
C LYS A 30 0.33 -7.11 4.33
N ARG A 31 1.47 -7.74 4.02
CA ARG A 31 2.33 -8.36 5.04
C ARG A 31 2.88 -7.35 6.05
N ALA A 32 3.22 -6.15 5.58
CA ALA A 32 3.64 -5.06 6.47
C ALA A 32 2.51 -4.63 7.42
N ALA A 33 1.29 -4.50 6.91
CA ALA A 33 0.10 -4.21 7.71
C ALA A 33 -0.20 -5.32 8.74
N GLU A 34 -0.13 -6.58 8.33
CA GLU A 34 -0.30 -7.74 9.23
C GLU A 34 0.72 -7.71 10.37
N SER A 35 2.01 -7.53 10.05
CA SER A 35 3.08 -7.43 11.04
C SER A 35 2.87 -6.25 12.01
N PHE A 36 2.45 -5.10 11.51
CA PHE A 36 2.11 -3.94 12.33
C PHE A 36 0.95 -4.20 13.29
N LEU A 37 -0.12 -4.83 12.80
CA LEU A 37 -1.32 -5.13 13.59
C LEU A 37 -1.05 -6.20 14.66
N GLN A 38 -0.20 -7.18 14.36
CA GLN A 38 0.19 -8.22 15.31
C GLN A 38 1.01 -7.65 16.47
N THR A 39 1.91 -6.69 16.20
CA THR A 39 2.75 -6.06 17.23
C THR A 39 2.02 -4.97 18.02
N ARG A 40 0.83 -4.55 17.58
CA ARG A 40 0.06 -3.46 18.21
C ARG A 40 -1.40 -3.85 18.43
N PRO A 41 -1.69 -4.62 19.49
CA PRO A 41 -3.02 -5.16 19.78
C PRO A 41 -4.14 -4.11 19.80
N ARG A 42 -3.82 -2.88 20.24
CA ARG A 42 -4.76 -1.74 20.29
C ARG A 42 -5.41 -1.42 18.95
N TYR A 43 -4.75 -1.72 17.83
CA TYR A 43 -5.25 -1.39 16.49
C TYR A 43 -5.88 -2.59 15.76
N ARG A 44 -5.90 -3.80 16.36
CA ARG A 44 -6.41 -5.02 15.71
C ARG A 44 -7.88 -4.94 15.29
N HIS A 45 -8.69 -4.16 15.98
CA HIS A 45 -10.12 -4.01 15.71
C HIS A 45 -10.45 -2.74 14.91
N PHE A 46 -9.44 -1.97 14.49
CA PHE A 46 -9.67 -0.78 13.68
C PHE A 46 -9.94 -1.20 12.23
N TYR A 47 -10.90 -0.54 11.60
CA TYR A 47 -11.08 -0.64 10.15
C TYR A 47 -9.77 -0.33 9.43
N CYS A 48 -9.33 -1.20 8.52
CA CYS A 48 -8.09 -1.06 7.77
C CYS A 48 -8.38 -0.91 6.28
N SER A 49 -7.88 0.16 5.67
CA SER A 49 -7.92 0.38 4.22
C SER A 49 -6.52 0.42 3.63
N PHE A 50 -6.43 0.15 2.33
CA PHE A 50 -5.21 0.17 1.55
C PHE A 50 -5.43 1.08 0.35
N ASP A 51 -4.69 2.18 0.31
CA ASP A 51 -4.84 3.20 -0.72
C ASP A 51 -3.55 3.28 -1.56
N VAL A 52 -3.71 3.65 -2.82
CA VAL A 52 -2.59 3.92 -3.73
C VAL A 52 -2.69 5.35 -4.20
N VAL A 53 -1.59 6.10 -4.10
CA VAL A 53 -1.50 7.46 -4.60
C VAL A 53 -0.46 7.52 -5.71
N GLY A 54 -0.90 7.86 -6.92
CA GLY A 54 -0.05 8.14 -8.07
C GLY A 54 0.22 9.65 -8.20
N ILE A 55 1.48 10.05 -8.34
CA ILE A 55 1.94 11.44 -8.55
C ILE A 55 2.74 11.55 -9.84
#